data_AF-A0A1Z4BU61-F1
#
_entry.id   AF-A0A1Z4BU61-F1
#
_cell.length_a   1.000
_cell.length_b   1.000
_cell.length_c   1.000
_cell.angle_alpha   90.00
_cell.angle_beta   90.00
_cell.angle_gamma   90.00
#
_symmetry.space_group_name_H-M   'P 1'
#
loop_
_entity.id
_entity.type
_entity.pdbx_description
1 polymer ?
#
loop_
_entity_poly.entity_id
_entity_poly.type
_entity_poly.pdbx_seq_one_letter_code
_entity_poly.pdbx_strand_id
1 'polypeptide(L)'
;MPPRQTHKLITRPIMSKTTPERLIIGPSHVVRLRHALATRQLPELTLPSRLIGVGGLPIWSPRITKELATATPESEVFVIVGDFRFGNPVLNDPTFTPDYPQPKEYLSIEKDLINETNDQRLFALSLTALDALKRQLNGRLRLLFWDLSIREYQNRSTGRYYQESGDYRHPVWNLDAVLAQFSDIAIDSRAMLGHGERLFIDSSAHPSLIGWLYINRYLRGETAVDLSAVFQAFDRALTQLLTAVLAQEAVLITGDSKFTRLLALFVSNQQFRLPDNWQILPLSKAYETQGFERCLYFPGLCTFELDEAGIAEGIGKVKRISARLTATHKQVSVLYYDNWAYEAISKRSGYQNKFVSRYDSGLTAQLEAETCQLGQTYKITDSTDFEGMIELNATLLPSVLGIVEILARSTRQISHEQVLAAYQDFLTACL
;
A
#
# COMPACT_ATOMS: atom_id res chain seq x y z
N MET A 1 -23.34 54.95 -54.93
CA MET A 1 -23.03 53.49 -54.96
C MET A 1 -22.69 53.05 -53.54
N PRO A 2 -23.39 52.06 -52.97
CA PRO A 2 -23.11 51.60 -51.62
C PRO A 2 -21.84 50.71 -51.60
N PRO A 3 -21.10 50.67 -50.48
CA PRO A 3 -19.84 49.93 -50.38
C PRO A 3 -20.10 48.41 -50.27
N ARG A 4 -19.24 47.64 -50.93
CA ARG A 4 -19.24 46.17 -50.95
C ARG A 4 -19.01 45.60 -49.54
N GLN A 5 -19.90 44.69 -49.12
CA GLN A 5 -19.72 43.85 -47.94
C GLN A 5 -18.50 42.93 -48.13
N THR A 6 -17.51 43.06 -47.26
CA THR A 6 -16.41 42.11 -47.11
C THR A 6 -16.87 40.93 -46.25
N HIS A 7 -16.94 39.74 -46.83
CA HIS A 7 -17.16 38.49 -46.10
C HIS A 7 -16.01 38.26 -45.11
N LYS A 8 -16.30 38.36 -43.81
CA LYS A 8 -15.41 37.83 -42.76
C LYS A 8 -15.49 36.30 -42.80
N LEU A 9 -14.41 35.67 -43.24
CA LEU A 9 -14.17 34.24 -43.01
C LEU A 9 -14.14 34.00 -41.49
N ILE A 10 -15.19 33.39 -40.96
CA ILE A 10 -15.22 32.88 -39.60
C ILE A 10 -14.34 31.63 -39.60
N THR A 11 -13.06 31.79 -39.26
CA THR A 11 -12.19 30.66 -38.90
C THR A 11 -12.73 30.08 -37.60
N ARG A 12 -13.34 28.88 -37.68
CA ARG A 12 -13.69 28.10 -36.50
C ARG A 12 -12.43 27.89 -35.65
N PRO A 13 -12.50 28.02 -34.31
CA PRO A 13 -11.37 27.69 -33.47
C PRO A 13 -11.02 26.23 -33.71
N ILE A 14 -9.76 25.97 -34.05
CA ILE A 14 -9.18 24.64 -34.10
C ILE A 14 -9.42 24.03 -32.73
N MET A 15 -10.27 23.00 -32.64
CA MET A 15 -10.52 22.28 -31.40
C MET A 15 -9.16 21.87 -30.83
N SER A 16 -8.83 22.38 -29.63
CA SER A 16 -7.62 21.98 -28.93
C SER A 16 -7.64 20.46 -28.80
N LYS A 17 -6.60 19.79 -29.31
CA LYS A 17 -6.40 18.36 -29.08
C LYS A 17 -6.52 18.12 -27.57
N THR A 18 -7.59 17.45 -27.15
CA THR A 18 -7.78 17.04 -25.77
C THR A 18 -6.61 16.14 -25.41
N THR A 19 -5.85 16.50 -24.38
CA THR A 19 -4.76 15.67 -23.87
C THR A 19 -5.32 14.28 -23.55
N PRO A 20 -4.72 13.20 -24.04
CA PRO A 20 -5.21 11.85 -23.76
C PRO A 20 -5.23 11.63 -22.24
N GLU A 21 -6.39 11.23 -21.74
CA GLU A 21 -6.64 10.91 -20.33
C GLU A 21 -6.57 9.39 -20.12
N ARG A 22 -6.05 8.96 -18.96
CA ARG A 22 -6.09 7.55 -18.56
C ARG A 22 -7.13 7.31 -17.48
N LEU A 23 -8.00 6.32 -17.68
CA LEU A 23 -8.87 5.79 -16.64
C LEU A 23 -8.16 4.61 -15.98
N ILE A 24 -7.95 4.70 -14.68
CA ILE A 24 -7.35 3.61 -13.89
C ILE A 24 -8.44 3.05 -12.98
N ILE A 25 -8.86 1.82 -13.23
CA ILE A 25 -10.01 1.17 -12.61
C ILE A 25 -9.52 -0.02 -11.78
N GLY A 26 -10.09 -0.22 -10.60
CA GLY A 26 -9.80 -1.40 -9.81
C GLY A 26 -10.44 -1.37 -8.43
N PRO A 27 -10.14 -2.39 -7.59
CA PRO A 27 -10.74 -2.52 -6.27
C PRO A 27 -10.04 -1.58 -5.26
N SER A 28 -9.77 -2.05 -4.04
CA SER A 28 -9.06 -1.28 -3.01
C SER A 28 -7.65 -0.83 -3.45
N HIS A 29 -7.03 -1.51 -4.41
CA HIS A 29 -5.75 -1.12 -4.99
C HIS A 29 -5.80 0.30 -5.54
N VAL A 30 -6.79 0.66 -6.35
CA VAL A 30 -6.89 2.01 -6.91
C VAL A 30 -7.24 3.06 -5.85
N VAL A 31 -7.97 2.67 -4.79
CA VAL A 31 -8.21 3.54 -3.62
C VAL A 31 -6.88 3.85 -2.92
N ARG A 32 -6.03 2.83 -2.73
CA ARG A 32 -4.70 2.99 -2.13
C ARG A 32 -3.73 3.76 -3.03
N LEU A 33 -3.78 3.54 -4.35
CA LEU A 33 -3.00 4.33 -5.30
C LEU A 33 -3.34 5.83 -5.18
N ARG A 34 -4.64 6.17 -5.13
CA ARG A 34 -5.09 7.55 -4.92
C ARG A 34 -4.53 8.13 -3.63
N HIS A 35 -4.60 7.37 -2.54
CA HIS A 35 -4.04 7.79 -1.26
C HIS A 35 -2.52 8.00 -1.34
N ALA A 36 -1.77 7.03 -1.86
CA ALA A 36 -0.31 7.09 -1.97
C ALA A 36 0.17 8.27 -2.84
N LEU A 37 -0.56 8.62 -3.91
CA LEU A 37 -0.29 9.81 -4.70
C LEU A 37 -0.59 11.09 -3.92
N ALA A 38 -1.76 11.17 -3.27
CA ALA A 38 -2.17 12.34 -2.50
C ALA A 38 -1.25 12.62 -1.29
N THR A 39 -0.64 11.58 -0.74
CA THR A 39 0.25 11.66 0.43
C THR A 39 1.73 11.59 0.05
N ARG A 40 2.06 11.71 -1.24
CA ARG A 40 3.44 11.76 -1.77
C ARG A 40 4.28 10.51 -1.46
N GLN A 41 3.63 9.40 -1.13
CA GLN A 41 4.28 8.09 -1.00
C GLN A 41 4.68 7.52 -2.37
N LEU A 42 4.02 7.98 -3.44
CA LEU A 42 4.34 7.72 -4.83
C LEU A 42 4.46 9.03 -5.62
N PRO A 43 5.27 9.05 -6.71
CA PRO A 43 5.36 10.20 -7.58
C PRO A 43 4.09 10.36 -8.42
N GLU A 44 3.81 11.59 -8.85
CA GLU A 44 2.68 11.88 -9.73
C GLU A 44 2.71 11.06 -11.02
N LEU A 45 1.51 10.76 -11.54
CA LEU A 45 1.37 10.05 -12.81
C LEU A 45 1.69 11.01 -13.97
N THR A 46 2.33 10.48 -15.02
CA THR A 46 2.75 11.28 -16.18
C THR A 46 1.58 11.75 -17.05
N LEU A 47 0.46 11.04 -17.04
CA LEU A 47 -0.75 11.40 -17.76
C LEU A 47 -1.85 11.84 -16.78
N PRO A 48 -2.66 12.85 -17.15
CA PRO A 48 -3.91 13.13 -16.46
C PRO A 48 -4.70 11.83 -16.30
N SER A 49 -4.99 11.46 -15.05
CA SER A 49 -5.55 10.16 -14.73
C SER A 49 -6.77 10.28 -13.83
N ARG A 50 -7.84 9.57 -14.21
CA ARG A 50 -9.02 9.37 -13.36
C ARG A 50 -8.90 8.04 -12.64
N LEU A 51 -8.75 8.11 -11.33
CA LEU A 51 -8.66 6.95 -10.45
C LEU A 51 -10.05 6.53 -10.01
N ILE A 52 -10.53 5.40 -10.50
CA ILE A 52 -11.85 4.82 -10.21
C ILE A 52 -11.64 3.58 -9.32
N GLY A 53 -11.55 3.81 -8.01
CA GLY A 53 -11.30 2.77 -7.01
C GLY A 53 -12.47 2.59 -6.05
N VAL A 54 -12.87 1.34 -5.80
CA VAL A 54 -13.88 0.97 -4.80
C VAL A 54 -13.45 -0.34 -4.12
N GLY A 55 -13.50 -0.42 -2.79
CA GLY A 55 -13.13 -1.65 -2.08
C GLY A 55 -13.97 -2.86 -2.53
N GLY A 56 -13.29 -3.96 -2.87
CA GLY A 56 -13.94 -5.21 -3.30
C GLY A 56 -14.77 -5.09 -4.58
N LEU A 57 -14.40 -4.21 -5.50
CA LEU A 57 -15.08 -4.01 -6.79
C LEU A 57 -14.87 -5.22 -7.73
N PRO A 58 -15.93 -5.97 -8.10
CA PRO A 58 -15.81 -6.97 -9.14
C PRO A 58 -15.71 -6.34 -10.53
N ILE A 59 -15.03 -7.04 -11.44
CA ILE A 59 -14.86 -6.60 -12.83
C ILE A 59 -16.17 -6.53 -13.62
N TRP A 60 -17.19 -7.27 -13.18
CA TRP A 60 -18.53 -7.29 -13.76
C TRP A 60 -19.46 -6.23 -13.14
N SER A 61 -18.98 -5.37 -12.23
CA SER A 61 -19.80 -4.34 -11.59
C SER A 61 -20.39 -3.36 -12.63
N PRO A 62 -21.69 -3.01 -12.53
CA PRO A 62 -22.30 -2.00 -13.41
C PRO A 62 -21.65 -0.63 -13.29
N ARG A 63 -20.95 -0.35 -12.18
CA ARG A 63 -20.18 0.88 -12.00
C ARG A 63 -19.07 1.03 -13.03
N ILE A 64 -18.39 -0.06 -13.40
CA ILE A 64 -17.28 -0.01 -14.38
C ILE A 64 -17.82 0.45 -15.73
N THR A 65 -18.93 -0.12 -16.20
CA THR A 65 -19.59 0.28 -17.45
C THR A 65 -20.04 1.75 -17.41
N LYS A 66 -20.61 2.20 -16.28
CA LYS A 66 -21.03 3.58 -16.09
C LYS A 66 -19.85 4.56 -16.18
N GLU A 67 -18.74 4.24 -15.53
CA GLU A 67 -17.54 5.10 -15.55
C GLU A 67 -16.90 5.10 -16.94
N LEU A 68 -16.84 3.96 -17.62
CA LEU A 68 -16.35 3.87 -19.00
C LEU A 68 -17.20 4.65 -20.01
N ALA A 69 -18.50 4.83 -19.76
CA ALA A 69 -19.36 5.66 -20.60
C ALA A 69 -18.96 7.14 -20.60
N THR A 70 -18.14 7.57 -19.64
CA THR A 70 -17.59 8.93 -19.57
C THR A 70 -16.22 9.07 -20.22
N ALA A 71 -15.65 7.97 -20.73
CA ALA A 71 -14.35 7.97 -21.39
C ALA A 71 -14.45 8.55 -22.81
N THR A 72 -13.43 9.31 -23.22
CA THR A 72 -13.31 9.77 -24.61
C THR A 72 -12.84 8.64 -25.53
N PRO A 73 -13.03 8.76 -26.85
CA PRO A 73 -12.48 7.79 -27.81
C PRO A 73 -10.96 7.60 -27.70
N GLU A 74 -10.23 8.64 -27.29
CA GLU A 74 -8.78 8.66 -27.12
C GLU A 74 -8.33 8.20 -25.72
N SER A 75 -9.26 7.99 -24.79
CA SER A 75 -8.93 7.57 -23.43
C SER A 75 -8.34 6.16 -23.42
N GLU A 76 -7.23 6.01 -22.69
CA GLU A 76 -6.67 4.72 -22.33
C GLU A 76 -7.31 4.19 -21.05
N VAL A 77 -7.52 2.88 -20.96
CA VAL A 77 -8.11 2.23 -19.80
C VAL A 77 -7.13 1.21 -19.25
N PHE A 78 -6.75 1.39 -18.00
CA PHE A 78 -5.92 0.46 -17.25
C PHE A 78 -6.75 -0.15 -16.12
N VAL A 79 -6.90 -1.46 -16.12
CA VAL A 79 -7.67 -2.17 -15.08
C VAL A 79 -6.74 -3.01 -14.23
N ILE A 80 -6.67 -2.69 -12.94
CA ILE A 80 -6.13 -3.60 -11.92
C ILE A 80 -7.27 -4.55 -11.55
N VAL A 81 -7.20 -5.78 -12.07
CA VAL A 81 -8.24 -6.79 -11.87
C VAL A 81 -8.13 -7.35 -10.45
N GLY A 82 -9.20 -7.20 -9.69
CA GLY A 82 -9.31 -7.75 -8.34
C GLY A 82 -9.57 -9.25 -8.32
N ASP A 83 -9.60 -9.82 -7.11
CA ASP A 83 -9.99 -11.20 -6.86
C ASP A 83 -11.33 -11.54 -7.56
N PHE A 84 -11.35 -12.66 -8.29
CA PHE A 84 -12.54 -13.09 -9.05
C PHE A 84 -13.73 -13.46 -8.17
N ARG A 85 -13.54 -13.57 -6.85
CA ARG A 85 -14.61 -13.79 -5.88
C ARG A 85 -15.23 -12.51 -5.36
N PHE A 86 -14.72 -11.33 -5.74
CA PHE A 86 -15.37 -10.08 -5.38
C PHE A 86 -16.82 -10.06 -5.89
N GLY A 87 -17.71 -9.54 -5.05
CA GLY A 87 -19.15 -9.51 -5.31
C GLY A 87 -19.84 -10.86 -5.11
N ASN A 88 -19.22 -11.86 -4.46
CA ASN A 88 -19.89 -13.15 -4.18
C ASN A 88 -21.21 -13.09 -3.39
N PRO A 89 -21.59 -12.02 -2.63
CA PRO A 89 -22.92 -11.94 -2.04
C PRO A 89 -24.05 -11.98 -3.08
N VAL A 90 -23.74 -11.70 -4.35
CA VAL A 90 -24.67 -11.85 -5.48
C VAL A 90 -25.26 -13.25 -5.56
N LEU A 91 -24.53 -14.28 -5.13
CA LEU A 91 -24.97 -15.68 -5.19
C LEU A 91 -26.14 -15.97 -4.24
N ASN A 92 -26.36 -15.11 -3.24
CA ASN A 92 -27.52 -15.15 -2.35
C ASN A 92 -28.71 -14.32 -2.88
N ASP A 93 -28.53 -13.51 -3.94
CA ASP A 93 -29.63 -12.74 -4.51
C ASP A 93 -30.49 -13.65 -5.41
N PRO A 94 -31.79 -13.85 -5.12
CA PRO A 94 -32.67 -14.70 -5.93
C PRO A 94 -32.89 -14.14 -7.34
N THR A 95 -32.52 -12.89 -7.60
CA THR A 95 -32.58 -12.23 -8.91
C THR A 95 -31.28 -12.35 -9.70
N PHE A 96 -30.25 -13.00 -9.14
CA PHE A 96 -28.99 -13.22 -9.84
C PHE A 96 -29.16 -14.15 -11.03
N THR A 97 -28.75 -13.68 -12.21
CA THR A 97 -28.50 -14.51 -13.38
C THR A 97 -26.99 -14.57 -13.61
N PRO A 98 -26.43 -15.66 -14.15
CA PRO A 98 -25.00 -15.73 -14.49
C PRO A 98 -24.62 -14.85 -15.70
N ASP A 99 -25.57 -14.08 -16.25
CA ASP A 99 -25.39 -13.29 -17.46
C ASP A 99 -24.79 -11.92 -17.14
N TYR A 100 -23.94 -11.41 -18.04
CA TYR A 100 -23.43 -10.04 -17.95
C TYR A 100 -24.23 -9.11 -18.90
N PRO A 101 -24.61 -7.89 -18.49
CA PRO A 101 -24.26 -7.20 -17.24
C PRO A 101 -25.19 -7.46 -16.06
N GLN A 102 -24.65 -7.34 -14.85
CA GLN A 102 -25.42 -7.41 -13.61
C GLN A 102 -26.15 -6.08 -13.34
N PRO A 103 -27.42 -6.10 -12.90
CA PRO A 103 -28.21 -4.88 -12.69
C PRO A 103 -27.88 -4.14 -11.39
N LYS A 104 -27.30 -4.84 -10.42
CA LYS A 104 -27.00 -4.34 -9.08
C LYS A 104 -25.50 -4.44 -8.81
N GLU A 105 -25.03 -3.55 -7.94
CA GLU A 105 -23.66 -3.58 -7.46
C GLU A 105 -23.56 -4.48 -6.23
N TYR A 106 -22.63 -5.44 -6.28
CA TYR A 106 -22.23 -6.25 -5.14
C TYR A 106 -20.73 -6.06 -4.96
N LEU A 107 -20.29 -5.90 -3.72
CA LEU A 107 -18.90 -5.64 -3.37
C LEU A 107 -18.44 -6.70 -2.37
N SER A 108 -17.11 -6.75 -2.13
CA SER A 108 -16.48 -7.56 -1.08
C SER A 108 -16.63 -9.08 -1.27
N ILE A 109 -16.16 -9.86 -0.30
CA ILE A 109 -16.22 -11.32 -0.28
C ILE A 109 -16.85 -11.74 1.06
N GLU A 110 -17.99 -12.41 0.99
CA GLU A 110 -18.57 -13.17 2.09
C GLU A 110 -17.85 -14.52 2.21
N LYS A 111 -17.26 -14.77 3.39
CA LYS A 111 -16.41 -15.95 3.62
C LYS A 111 -17.19 -17.25 3.48
N ASP A 112 -18.45 -17.27 3.91
CA ASP A 112 -19.31 -18.46 3.90
C ASP A 112 -19.69 -18.90 2.48
N LEU A 113 -19.50 -18.03 1.49
CA LEU A 113 -19.75 -18.31 0.08
C LEU A 113 -18.50 -18.75 -0.68
N ILE A 114 -17.33 -18.84 -0.03
CA ILE A 114 -16.09 -19.31 -0.66
C ILE A 114 -16.11 -20.84 -0.74
N ASN A 115 -16.34 -21.36 -1.94
CA ASN A 115 -16.23 -22.78 -2.28
C ASN A 115 -16.02 -22.92 -3.79
N GLU A 116 -15.55 -24.09 -4.22
CA GLU A 116 -15.18 -24.33 -5.62
C GLU A 116 -16.32 -24.02 -6.60
N THR A 117 -17.55 -24.47 -6.31
CA THR A 117 -18.72 -24.25 -7.17
C THR A 117 -19.02 -22.76 -7.35
N ASN A 118 -19.03 -21.99 -6.26
CA ASN A 118 -19.30 -20.57 -6.29
C ASN A 118 -18.16 -19.80 -6.97
N ASP A 119 -16.92 -20.17 -6.68
CA ASP A 119 -15.73 -19.57 -7.28
C ASP A 119 -15.70 -19.80 -8.80
N GLN A 120 -16.10 -20.99 -9.28
CA GLN A 120 -16.24 -21.28 -10.72
C GLN A 120 -17.29 -20.39 -11.39
N ARG A 121 -18.46 -20.20 -10.76
CA ARG A 121 -19.52 -19.32 -11.30
C ARG A 121 -19.05 -17.87 -11.43
N LEU A 122 -18.38 -17.34 -10.41
CA LEU A 122 -17.90 -15.96 -10.41
C LEU A 122 -16.69 -15.77 -11.33
N PHE A 123 -15.84 -16.79 -11.47
CA PHE A 123 -14.75 -16.78 -12.44
C PHE A 123 -15.30 -16.70 -13.87
N ALA A 124 -16.28 -17.54 -14.24
CA ALA A 124 -16.93 -17.50 -15.55
C ALA A 124 -17.61 -16.14 -15.85
N LEU A 125 -18.31 -15.57 -14.87
CA LEU A 125 -18.90 -14.23 -14.98
C LEU A 125 -17.83 -13.15 -15.19
N SER A 126 -16.71 -13.24 -14.46
CA SER A 126 -15.58 -12.31 -14.58
C SER A 126 -14.92 -12.39 -15.95
N LEU A 127 -14.70 -13.59 -16.49
CA LEU A 127 -14.17 -13.77 -17.85
C LEU A 127 -15.11 -13.17 -18.90
N THR A 128 -16.41 -13.41 -18.76
CA THR A 128 -17.44 -12.85 -19.67
C THR A 128 -17.41 -11.31 -19.67
N ALA A 129 -17.28 -10.69 -18.49
CA ALA A 129 -17.16 -9.24 -18.37
C ALA A 129 -15.86 -8.70 -18.97
N LEU A 130 -14.72 -9.37 -18.74
CA LEU A 130 -13.44 -9.00 -19.33
C LEU A 130 -13.47 -9.07 -20.87
N ASP A 131 -14.09 -10.11 -21.44
CA ASP A 131 -14.26 -10.24 -22.89
C ASP A 131 -15.19 -9.16 -23.47
N ALA A 132 -16.22 -8.74 -22.72
CA ALA A 132 -17.06 -7.61 -23.10
C ALA A 132 -16.26 -6.29 -23.11
N LEU A 133 -15.45 -6.04 -22.07
CA LEU A 133 -14.59 -4.87 -21.97
C LEU A 133 -13.55 -4.81 -23.08
N LYS A 134 -12.88 -5.93 -23.37
CA LYS A 134 -11.92 -6.07 -24.48
C LYS A 134 -12.55 -5.65 -25.80
N ARG A 135 -13.75 -6.15 -26.13
CA ARG A 135 -14.48 -5.79 -27.35
C ARG A 135 -14.89 -4.32 -27.38
N GLN A 136 -15.38 -3.78 -26.26
CA GLN A 136 -15.84 -2.40 -26.17
C GLN A 136 -14.70 -1.39 -26.34
N LEU A 137 -13.52 -1.67 -25.77
CA LEU A 137 -12.40 -0.72 -25.71
C LEU A 137 -11.40 -0.88 -26.86
N ASN A 138 -11.40 -2.01 -27.56
CA ASN A 138 -10.68 -2.29 -28.80
C ASN A 138 -9.28 -1.66 -28.90
N GLY A 139 -8.29 -2.27 -28.23
CA GLY A 139 -6.89 -1.83 -28.25
C GLY A 139 -6.54 -0.73 -27.23
N ARG A 140 -7.52 -0.15 -26.54
CA ARG A 140 -7.31 0.87 -25.49
C ARG A 140 -7.28 0.31 -24.06
N LEU A 141 -7.44 -1.00 -23.92
CA LEU A 141 -7.52 -1.68 -22.62
C LEU A 141 -6.18 -2.35 -22.29
N ARG A 142 -5.71 -2.14 -21.06
CA ARG A 142 -4.64 -2.94 -20.45
C ARG A 142 -5.15 -3.57 -19.16
N LEU A 143 -4.86 -4.85 -18.96
CA LEU A 143 -5.27 -5.62 -17.78
C LEU A 143 -4.05 -6.01 -16.96
N LEU A 144 -4.09 -5.73 -15.66
CA LEU A 144 -3.14 -6.28 -14.70
C LEU A 144 -3.89 -7.20 -13.74
N PHE A 145 -3.66 -8.51 -13.84
CA PHE A 145 -4.22 -9.53 -12.95
C PHE A 145 -3.45 -9.61 -11.63
N TRP A 146 -3.39 -8.49 -10.91
CA TRP A 146 -2.57 -8.35 -9.71
C TRP A 146 -2.95 -9.36 -8.62
N ASP A 147 -4.23 -9.39 -8.22
CA ASP A 147 -4.71 -10.28 -7.16
C ASP A 147 -4.52 -11.75 -7.51
N LEU A 148 -4.75 -12.11 -8.78
CA LEU A 148 -4.52 -13.47 -9.29
C LEU A 148 -3.06 -13.88 -9.16
N SER A 149 -2.15 -13.00 -9.57
CA SER A 149 -0.70 -13.26 -9.57
C SER A 149 -0.16 -13.43 -8.15
N ILE A 150 -0.55 -12.53 -7.24
CA ILE A 150 -0.14 -12.61 -5.83
C ILE A 150 -0.77 -13.82 -5.14
N ARG A 151 -2.04 -14.14 -5.43
CA ARG A 151 -2.70 -15.31 -4.84
C ARG A 151 -2.09 -16.61 -5.32
N GLU A 152 -1.72 -16.70 -6.61
CA GLU A 152 -0.99 -17.85 -7.13
C GLU A 152 0.37 -18.00 -6.45
N TYR A 153 1.13 -16.91 -6.30
CA TYR A 153 2.37 -16.91 -5.51
C TYR A 153 2.13 -17.42 -4.08
N GLN A 154 1.13 -16.89 -3.36
CA GLN A 154 0.82 -17.28 -1.98
C GLN A 154 0.42 -18.76 -1.88
N ASN A 155 -0.34 -19.27 -2.86
CA ASN A 155 -0.69 -20.68 -2.91
C ASN A 155 0.56 -21.55 -3.10
N ARG A 156 1.42 -21.20 -4.06
CA ARG A 156 2.67 -21.91 -4.34
C ARG A 156 3.62 -21.88 -3.14
N SER A 157 3.78 -20.72 -2.48
CA SER A 157 4.69 -20.56 -1.33
C SER A 157 4.24 -21.32 -0.08
N THR A 158 2.94 -21.62 0.02
CA THR A 158 2.35 -22.39 1.12
C THR A 158 2.09 -23.86 0.76
N GLY A 159 2.57 -24.33 -0.38
CA GLY A 159 2.43 -25.74 -0.80
C GLY A 159 1.00 -26.14 -1.20
N ARG A 160 0.13 -25.18 -1.53
CA ARG A 160 -1.26 -25.46 -1.91
C ARG A 160 -1.40 -25.77 -3.39
N TYR A 161 -2.31 -26.69 -3.70
CA TYR A 161 -2.72 -27.08 -5.06
C TYR A 161 -1.60 -27.70 -5.93
N TYR A 162 -0.56 -28.24 -5.31
CA TYR A 162 0.38 -29.13 -6.01
C TYR A 162 -0.26 -30.49 -6.21
N GLN A 163 -0.17 -31.00 -7.44
CA GLN A 163 -0.58 -32.36 -7.79
C GLN A 163 0.52 -33.36 -7.38
N GLU A 164 0.21 -34.66 -7.39
CA GLU A 164 1.20 -35.72 -7.14
C GLU A 164 2.39 -35.67 -8.12
N SER A 165 2.18 -35.12 -9.34
CA SER A 165 3.26 -34.90 -10.32
C SER A 165 4.23 -33.78 -9.94
N GLY A 166 3.92 -32.97 -8.94
CA GLY A 166 4.66 -31.76 -8.57
C GLY A 166 4.22 -30.50 -9.32
N ASP A 167 3.23 -30.60 -10.21
CA ASP A 167 2.70 -29.44 -10.94
C ASP A 167 1.68 -28.66 -10.12
N TYR A 168 1.77 -27.33 -10.16
CA TYR A 168 0.76 -26.46 -9.56
C TYR A 168 -0.48 -26.40 -10.45
N ARG A 169 -1.66 -26.64 -9.88
CA ARG A 169 -2.94 -26.44 -10.57
C ARG A 169 -4.07 -26.09 -9.61
N HIS A 170 -4.48 -24.84 -9.61
CA HIS A 170 -5.64 -24.41 -8.85
C HIS A 170 -6.94 -24.89 -9.55
N PRO A 171 -7.96 -25.35 -8.79
CA PRO A 171 -9.13 -26.05 -9.35
C PRO A 171 -10.03 -25.15 -10.21
N VAL A 172 -10.00 -23.83 -10.00
CA VAL A 172 -10.92 -22.89 -10.66
C VAL A 172 -10.26 -22.06 -11.76
N TRP A 173 -9.03 -21.62 -11.54
CA TRP A 173 -8.33 -20.64 -12.35
C TRP A 173 -6.85 -20.95 -12.30
N ASN A 174 -6.08 -20.59 -13.32
CA ASN A 174 -4.62 -20.66 -13.32
C ASN A 174 -4.10 -19.43 -14.06
N LEU A 175 -3.07 -18.75 -13.54
CA LEU A 175 -2.58 -17.49 -14.09
C LEU A 175 -2.24 -17.61 -15.57
N ASP A 176 -1.49 -18.66 -15.95
CA ASP A 176 -1.08 -18.89 -17.34
C ASP A 176 -2.25 -18.99 -18.30
N ALA A 177 -3.34 -19.67 -17.90
CA ALA A 177 -4.54 -19.81 -18.72
C ALA A 177 -5.26 -18.48 -18.92
N VAL A 178 -5.37 -17.67 -17.85
CA VAL A 178 -6.00 -16.34 -17.91
C VAL A 178 -5.15 -15.39 -18.76
N LEU A 179 -3.83 -15.38 -18.59
CA LEU A 179 -2.93 -14.54 -19.39
C LEU A 179 -2.97 -14.94 -20.87
N ALA A 180 -3.02 -16.23 -21.19
CA ALA A 180 -3.15 -16.69 -22.58
C ALA A 180 -4.46 -16.19 -23.24
N GLN A 181 -5.59 -16.26 -22.52
CA GLN A 181 -6.90 -15.80 -23.03
C GLN A 181 -6.91 -14.30 -23.37
N PHE A 182 -6.17 -13.48 -22.63
CA PHE A 182 -6.12 -12.03 -22.79
C PHE A 182 -4.74 -11.52 -23.25
N SER A 183 -3.96 -12.34 -23.95
CA SER A 183 -2.54 -12.08 -24.27
C SER A 183 -2.22 -10.79 -25.03
N ASP A 184 -3.19 -10.23 -25.75
CA ASP A 184 -3.07 -8.97 -26.49
C ASP A 184 -3.23 -7.71 -25.61
N ILE A 185 -3.84 -7.85 -24.43
CA ILE A 185 -4.15 -6.72 -23.52
C ILE A 185 -3.62 -6.92 -22.09
N ALA A 186 -3.38 -8.17 -21.69
CA ALA A 186 -2.89 -8.51 -20.37
C ALA A 186 -1.40 -8.17 -20.23
N ILE A 187 -1.05 -7.61 -19.08
CA ILE A 187 0.33 -7.51 -18.64
C ILE A 187 0.77 -8.89 -18.17
N ASP A 188 1.87 -9.38 -18.74
CA ASP A 188 2.49 -10.61 -18.27
C ASP A 188 3.08 -10.41 -16.87
N SER A 189 2.41 -11.01 -15.89
CA SER A 189 2.75 -10.90 -14.47
C SER A 189 3.42 -12.17 -13.92
N ARG A 190 3.81 -13.12 -14.77
CA ARG A 190 4.41 -14.41 -14.33
C ARG A 190 5.72 -14.21 -13.58
N ALA A 191 6.49 -13.18 -13.92
CA ALA A 191 7.71 -12.84 -13.20
C ALA A 191 7.48 -12.57 -11.69
N MET A 192 6.26 -12.16 -11.30
CA MET A 192 5.91 -11.93 -9.90
C MET A 192 5.89 -13.22 -9.07
N LEU A 193 5.72 -14.39 -9.70
CA LEU A 193 5.67 -15.68 -9.00
C LEU A 193 7.00 -16.07 -8.34
N GLY A 194 8.12 -15.50 -8.78
CA GLY A 194 9.43 -15.74 -8.18
C GLY A 194 9.75 -14.84 -6.97
N HIS A 195 8.99 -13.77 -6.76
CA HIS A 195 9.36 -12.67 -5.86
C HIS A 195 8.16 -12.02 -5.16
N GLY A 196 7.06 -12.77 -5.02
CA GLY A 196 5.78 -12.19 -4.60
C GLY A 196 5.84 -11.54 -3.21
N GLU A 197 6.63 -12.07 -2.28
CA GLU A 197 6.76 -11.53 -0.92
C GLU A 197 7.24 -10.08 -0.89
N ARG A 198 7.98 -9.62 -1.90
CA ARG A 198 8.44 -8.23 -1.98
C ARG A 198 7.35 -7.27 -2.46
N LEU A 199 6.30 -7.79 -3.08
CA LEU A 199 5.35 -7.01 -3.88
C LEU A 199 4.07 -6.65 -3.14
N PHE A 200 3.76 -7.28 -2.00
CA PHE A 200 2.53 -7.01 -1.24
C PHE A 200 2.78 -6.91 0.26
N ILE A 201 1.93 -6.17 0.96
CA ILE A 201 2.07 -5.87 2.40
C ILE A 201 1.12 -6.67 3.30
N ASP A 202 0.10 -7.34 2.73
CA ASP A 202 -0.87 -8.12 3.50
C ASP A 202 -1.52 -9.28 2.71
N SER A 203 -2.32 -10.10 3.39
CA SER A 203 -3.02 -11.24 2.79
C SER A 203 -4.11 -10.86 1.78
N SER A 204 -4.47 -9.57 1.70
CA SER A 204 -5.38 -9.02 0.68
C SER A 204 -4.63 -8.57 -0.58
N ALA A 205 -3.34 -8.91 -0.68
CA ALA A 205 -2.49 -8.58 -1.83
C ALA A 205 -2.39 -7.08 -2.10
N HIS A 206 -2.50 -6.22 -1.09
CA HIS A 206 -2.27 -4.79 -1.30
C HIS A 206 -0.79 -4.56 -1.67
N PRO A 207 -0.48 -3.76 -2.70
CA PRO A 207 0.90 -3.60 -3.16
C PRO A 207 1.78 -2.95 -2.09
N SER A 208 3.01 -3.44 -1.96
CA SER A 208 4.08 -2.73 -1.27
C SER A 208 4.51 -1.51 -2.09
N LEU A 209 5.39 -0.66 -1.55
CA LEU A 209 5.97 0.42 -2.34
C LEU A 209 6.63 -0.09 -3.63
N ILE A 210 7.38 -1.19 -3.56
CA ILE A 210 8.00 -1.82 -4.73
C ILE A 210 6.93 -2.29 -5.73
N GLY A 211 5.86 -2.91 -5.21
CA GLY A 211 4.71 -3.31 -6.03
C GLY A 211 4.08 -2.11 -6.75
N TRP A 212 3.93 -0.98 -6.06
CA TRP A 212 3.45 0.25 -6.67
C TRP A 212 4.40 0.84 -7.70
N LEU A 213 5.72 0.82 -7.46
CA LEU A 213 6.72 1.27 -8.44
C LEU A 213 6.66 0.41 -9.72
N TYR A 214 6.51 -0.91 -9.57
CA TYR A 214 6.29 -1.82 -10.70
C TYR A 214 5.01 -1.48 -11.49
N ILE A 215 3.89 -1.26 -10.80
CA ILE A 215 2.63 -0.83 -11.42
C ILE A 215 2.81 0.54 -12.10
N ASN A 216 3.49 1.47 -11.44
CA ASN A 216 3.70 2.83 -11.92
C ASN A 216 4.43 2.86 -13.26
N ARG A 217 5.40 1.98 -13.50
CA ARG A 217 6.08 1.84 -14.81
C ARG A 217 5.10 1.55 -15.94
N TYR A 218 4.16 0.62 -15.76
CA TYR A 218 3.09 0.41 -16.74
C TYR A 218 2.15 1.61 -16.86
N LEU A 219 1.82 2.27 -15.74
CA LEU A 219 1.08 3.53 -15.72
C LEU A 219 1.88 4.72 -16.29
N ARG A 220 3.15 4.56 -16.68
CA ARG A 220 3.92 5.56 -17.43
C ARG A 220 3.98 5.23 -18.92
N GLY A 221 3.34 4.15 -19.35
CA GLY A 221 3.26 3.73 -20.75
C GLY A 221 4.25 2.64 -21.13
N GLU A 222 5.03 2.10 -20.18
CA GLU A 222 5.90 0.97 -20.49
C GLU A 222 5.07 -0.26 -20.86
N THR A 223 5.45 -0.92 -21.95
CA THR A 223 4.73 -2.09 -22.46
C THR A 223 5.18 -3.39 -21.80
N ALA A 224 6.44 -3.44 -21.37
CA ALA A 224 7.05 -4.54 -20.62
C ALA A 224 7.97 -3.95 -19.54
N VAL A 225 7.92 -4.52 -18.34
CA VAL A 225 8.73 -4.09 -17.20
C VAL A 225 9.54 -5.27 -16.68
N ASP A 226 10.87 -5.13 -16.68
CA ASP A 226 11.75 -6.09 -16.03
C ASP A 226 11.71 -5.91 -14.50
N LEU A 227 11.07 -6.87 -13.83
CA LEU A 227 10.92 -6.88 -12.39
C LEU A 227 12.27 -6.93 -11.65
N SER A 228 13.27 -7.61 -12.21
CA SER A 228 14.61 -7.67 -11.61
C SER A 228 15.28 -6.30 -11.63
N ALA A 229 15.13 -5.56 -12.74
CA ALA A 229 15.62 -4.19 -12.85
C ALA A 229 14.92 -3.24 -11.85
N VAL A 230 13.60 -3.41 -11.63
CA VAL A 230 12.86 -2.65 -10.60
C VAL A 230 13.43 -2.90 -9.21
N PHE A 231 13.68 -4.16 -8.85
CA PHE A 231 14.29 -4.48 -7.56
C PHE A 231 15.69 -3.90 -7.40
N GLN A 232 16.54 -3.99 -8.42
CA GLN A 232 17.88 -3.42 -8.36
C GLN A 232 17.86 -1.90 -8.25
N ALA A 233 16.97 -1.22 -8.98
CA ALA A 233 16.80 0.23 -8.88
C ALA A 233 16.34 0.63 -7.47
N PHE A 234 15.33 -0.06 -6.94
CA PHE A 234 14.83 0.15 -5.59
C PHE A 234 15.91 -0.05 -4.53
N ASP A 235 16.64 -1.17 -4.58
CA ASP A 235 17.67 -1.49 -3.60
C ASP A 235 18.79 -0.44 -3.58
N ARG A 236 19.25 0.00 -4.76
CA ARG A 236 20.28 1.06 -4.86
C ARG A 236 19.77 2.39 -4.34
N ALA A 237 18.57 2.81 -4.78
CA ALA A 237 17.99 4.09 -4.38
C ALA A 237 17.68 4.11 -2.87
N LEU A 238 17.21 2.99 -2.32
CA LEU A 238 16.97 2.86 -0.88
C LEU A 238 18.27 2.98 -0.09
N THR A 239 19.35 2.30 -0.50
CA THR A 239 20.66 2.47 0.15
C THR A 239 21.12 3.93 0.14
N GLN A 240 20.94 4.65 -0.97
CA GLN A 240 21.27 6.07 -1.05
C GLN A 240 20.42 6.92 -0.10
N LEU A 241 19.10 6.70 -0.07
CA LEU A 241 18.19 7.37 0.85
C LEU A 241 18.63 7.18 2.31
N LEU A 242 18.80 5.93 2.73
CA LEU A 242 19.13 5.61 4.11
C LEU A 242 20.49 6.19 4.50
N THR A 243 21.47 6.17 3.61
CA THR A 243 22.77 6.82 3.83
C THR A 243 22.63 8.33 4.01
N ALA A 244 21.74 8.97 3.24
CA ALA A 244 21.53 10.41 3.30
C ALA A 244 20.83 10.86 4.60
N VAL A 245 19.88 10.08 5.12
CA VAL A 245 18.97 10.52 6.20
C VAL A 245 19.14 9.83 7.54
N LEU A 246 19.72 8.63 7.60
CA LEU A 246 19.92 7.91 8.87
C LEU A 246 21.27 8.22 9.50
N ALA A 247 21.39 7.99 10.80
CA ALA A 247 22.66 8.05 11.52
C ALA A 247 23.60 6.91 11.09
N GLN A 248 24.90 7.20 11.07
CA GLN A 248 25.95 6.23 10.75
C GLN A 248 26.43 5.45 11.98
N GLU A 249 25.98 5.83 13.18
CA GLU A 249 26.25 5.09 14.42
C GLU A 249 25.49 3.76 14.47
N ALA A 250 25.94 2.82 15.31
CA ALA A 250 25.24 1.55 15.51
C ALA A 250 23.94 1.77 16.30
N VAL A 251 22.80 1.35 15.73
CA VAL A 251 21.48 1.54 16.34
C VAL A 251 20.76 0.21 16.58
N LEU A 252 20.29 0.03 17.81
CA LEU A 252 19.42 -1.07 18.19
C LEU A 252 17.96 -0.62 18.13
N ILE A 253 17.09 -1.43 17.52
CA ILE A 253 15.64 -1.26 17.51
C ILE A 253 15.02 -2.39 18.32
N THR A 254 14.15 -2.06 19.27
CA THR A 254 13.53 -3.05 20.16
C THR A 254 12.12 -2.66 20.62
N GLY A 255 11.44 -3.57 21.30
CA GLY A 255 10.09 -3.39 21.84
C GLY A 255 9.05 -4.33 21.24
N ASP A 256 7.83 -4.25 21.76
CA ASP A 256 6.69 -5.12 21.49
C ASP A 256 5.55 -4.43 20.69
N SER A 257 5.79 -3.20 20.22
CA SER A 257 4.86 -2.47 19.34
C SER A 257 4.54 -3.20 18.02
N LYS A 258 3.48 -2.76 17.34
CA LYS A 258 3.25 -3.18 15.96
C LYS A 258 4.33 -2.65 15.02
N PHE A 259 4.87 -1.46 15.26
CA PHE A 259 5.97 -0.91 14.45
C PHE A 259 7.17 -1.86 14.36
N THR A 260 7.71 -2.30 15.49
CA THR A 260 8.89 -3.17 15.54
C THR A 260 8.65 -4.48 14.79
N ARG A 261 7.46 -5.08 14.97
CA ARG A 261 7.08 -6.33 14.30
C ARG A 261 6.95 -6.16 12.79
N LEU A 262 6.31 -5.07 12.35
CA LEU A 262 6.08 -4.79 10.93
C LEU A 262 7.38 -4.38 10.23
N LEU A 263 8.24 -3.60 10.88
CA LEU A 263 9.57 -3.28 10.36
C LEU A 263 10.40 -4.56 10.17
N ALA A 264 10.40 -5.47 11.16
CA ALA A 264 11.09 -6.76 11.02
C ALA A 264 10.56 -7.58 9.86
N LEU A 265 9.23 -7.60 9.66
CA LEU A 265 8.59 -8.27 8.54
C LEU A 265 8.96 -7.64 7.19
N PHE A 266 9.01 -6.31 7.10
CA PHE A 266 9.42 -5.62 5.87
C PHE A 266 10.89 -5.88 5.53
N VAL A 267 11.77 -5.95 6.53
CA VAL A 267 13.17 -6.32 6.34
C VAL A 267 13.28 -7.79 5.89
N SER A 268 12.57 -8.72 6.53
CA SER A 268 12.60 -10.14 6.14
C SER A 268 12.07 -10.37 4.73
N ASN A 269 11.04 -9.62 4.34
CA ASN A 269 10.44 -9.69 3.01
C ASN A 269 11.18 -8.83 1.98
N GLN A 270 12.33 -8.23 2.33
CA GLN A 270 13.13 -7.37 1.44
C GLN A 270 12.32 -6.22 0.81
N GLN A 271 11.32 -5.72 1.55
CA GLN A 271 10.52 -4.53 1.23
C GLN A 271 11.16 -3.27 1.80
N PHE A 272 12.04 -3.44 2.78
CA PHE A 272 12.86 -2.40 3.38
C PHE A 272 14.22 -2.99 3.75
N ARG A 273 15.21 -2.13 4.00
CA ARG A 273 16.54 -2.53 4.50
C ARG A 273 16.95 -1.61 5.62
N LEU A 274 17.74 -2.12 6.55
CA LEU A 274 18.41 -1.31 7.56
C LEU A 274 19.89 -1.20 7.22
N PRO A 275 20.59 -0.14 7.67
CA PRO A 275 22.04 -0.10 7.62
C PRO A 275 22.67 -1.34 8.30
N ASP A 276 23.83 -1.79 7.83
CA ASP A 276 24.46 -3.04 8.31
C ASP A 276 24.78 -3.04 9.81
N ASN A 277 25.01 -1.86 10.38
CA ASN A 277 25.27 -1.67 11.81
C ASN A 277 23.99 -1.43 12.64
N TRP A 278 22.81 -1.58 12.04
CA TRP A 278 21.52 -1.49 12.73
C TRP A 278 20.92 -2.88 12.92
N GLN A 279 20.29 -3.12 14.07
CA GLN A 279 19.66 -4.43 14.36
C GLN A 279 18.30 -4.28 15.01
N ILE A 280 17.39 -5.19 14.67
CA ILE A 280 16.11 -5.36 15.38
C ILE A 280 16.24 -6.58 16.29
N LEU A 281 16.15 -6.38 17.60
CA LEU A 281 16.19 -7.50 18.57
C LEU A 281 14.99 -7.49 19.51
N PRO A 282 14.51 -8.67 19.94
CA PRO A 282 13.51 -8.74 21.00
C PRO A 282 14.04 -8.10 22.28
N LEU A 283 13.14 -7.57 23.09
CA LEU A 283 13.49 -6.82 24.30
C LEU A 283 14.38 -7.63 25.27
N SER A 284 14.16 -8.95 25.36
CA SER A 284 15.00 -9.84 26.18
C SER A 284 16.48 -9.78 25.79
N LYS A 285 16.79 -9.74 24.49
CA LYS A 285 18.15 -9.66 23.96
C LYS A 285 18.73 -8.25 23.97
N ALA A 286 17.88 -7.23 23.86
CA ALA A 286 18.30 -5.83 23.93
C ALA A 286 18.99 -5.47 25.26
N TYR A 287 18.65 -6.15 26.37
CA TYR A 287 19.30 -5.92 27.66
C TYR A 287 20.72 -6.48 27.76
N GLU A 288 21.00 -7.56 27.02
CA GLU A 288 22.25 -8.31 27.06
C GLU A 288 23.25 -7.80 26.01
N THR A 289 22.74 -7.15 24.96
CA THR A 289 23.53 -6.78 23.79
C THR A 289 24.20 -5.42 24.02
N GLN A 290 25.53 -5.38 23.87
CA GLN A 290 26.34 -4.17 23.95
C GLN A 290 26.80 -3.72 22.56
N GLY A 291 27.44 -2.55 22.47
CA GLY A 291 28.05 -2.05 21.23
C GLY A 291 27.16 -1.18 20.36
N PHE A 292 25.92 -0.92 20.78
CA PHE A 292 25.03 0.03 20.14
C PHE A 292 25.13 1.39 20.83
N GLU A 293 25.27 2.46 20.04
CA GLU A 293 25.34 3.83 20.56
C GLU A 293 23.95 4.34 20.94
N ARG A 294 22.94 3.91 20.19
CA ARG A 294 21.55 4.30 20.37
C ARG A 294 20.62 3.09 20.40
N CYS A 295 19.61 3.15 21.25
CA CYS A 295 18.51 2.20 21.32
C CYS A 295 17.17 2.91 21.10
N LEU A 296 16.43 2.51 20.07
CA LEU A 296 15.08 2.95 19.78
C LEU A 296 14.11 1.93 20.36
N TYR A 297 13.41 2.31 21.43
CA TYR A 297 12.45 1.47 22.13
C TYR A 297 11.01 1.85 21.77
N PHE A 298 10.30 0.93 21.14
CA PHE A 298 8.90 1.09 20.75
C PHE A 298 8.00 0.24 21.66
N PRO A 299 7.41 0.80 22.74
CA PRO A 299 6.55 0.06 23.64
C PRO A 299 5.23 -0.34 22.96
N GLY A 300 4.77 -1.56 23.23
CA GLY A 300 3.44 -2.07 22.85
C GLY A 300 2.35 -1.64 23.84
N LEU A 301 2.34 -0.35 24.23
CA LEU A 301 1.27 0.21 25.06
C LEU A 301 0.10 0.66 24.17
N CYS A 302 -1.12 0.25 24.49
CA CYS A 302 -2.31 0.50 23.68
C CYS A 302 -3.39 1.13 24.56
N THR A 303 -3.36 2.45 24.76
CA THR A 303 -4.10 3.11 25.86
C THR A 303 -5.60 3.22 25.63
N PHE A 304 -6.09 3.20 24.38
CA PHE A 304 -7.52 3.30 24.11
C PHE A 304 -8.32 2.07 24.57
N GLU A 305 -7.64 0.96 24.87
CA GLU A 305 -8.23 -0.27 25.41
C GLU A 305 -8.13 -0.35 26.94
N LEU A 306 -7.47 0.62 27.58
CA LEU A 306 -7.16 0.61 29.00
C LEU A 306 -7.97 1.64 29.78
N ASP A 307 -8.16 1.36 31.07
CA ASP A 307 -8.59 2.36 32.04
C ASP A 307 -7.39 3.16 32.58
N GLU A 308 -7.66 4.17 33.40
CA GLU A 308 -6.61 5.05 33.95
C GLU A 308 -5.57 4.30 34.80
N ALA A 309 -5.99 3.27 35.54
CA ALA A 309 -5.08 2.43 36.32
C ALA A 309 -4.16 1.60 35.40
N GLY A 310 -4.71 0.99 34.36
CA GLY A 310 -3.95 0.25 33.35
C GLY A 310 -2.97 1.15 32.58
N ILE A 311 -3.36 2.39 32.28
CA ILE A 311 -2.47 3.40 31.69
C ILE A 311 -1.29 3.69 32.63
N ALA A 312 -1.56 3.98 33.90
CA ALA A 312 -0.52 4.25 34.90
C ALA A 312 0.44 3.06 35.09
N GLU A 313 -0.08 1.83 35.13
CA GLU A 313 0.73 0.61 35.18
C GLU A 313 1.63 0.47 33.94
N GLY A 314 1.04 0.69 32.75
CA GLY A 314 1.74 0.67 31.47
C GLY A 314 2.89 1.67 31.41
N ILE A 315 2.65 2.92 31.83
CA ILE A 315 3.68 3.96 31.95
C ILE A 315 4.79 3.51 32.92
N GLY A 316 4.42 2.97 34.09
CA GLY A 316 5.37 2.44 35.06
C GLY A 316 6.24 1.32 34.48
N LYS A 317 5.66 0.43 33.67
CA LYS A 317 6.40 -0.62 32.94
C LYS A 317 7.37 -0.02 31.92
N VAL A 318 6.94 0.96 31.12
CA VAL A 318 7.81 1.65 30.14
C VAL A 318 8.99 2.34 30.84
N LYS A 319 8.75 3.05 31.95
CA LYS A 319 9.81 3.69 32.76
C LYS A 319 10.85 2.68 33.25
N ARG A 320 10.43 1.54 33.79
CA ARG A 320 11.34 0.47 34.26
C ARG A 320 12.18 -0.12 33.11
N ILE A 321 11.56 -0.37 31.96
CA ILE A 321 12.25 -0.90 30.78
C ILE A 321 13.27 0.10 30.25
N SER A 322 12.87 1.37 30.08
CA SER A 322 13.74 2.45 29.61
C SER A 322 14.95 2.65 30.54
N ALA A 323 14.73 2.63 31.85
CA ALA A 323 15.83 2.70 32.83
C ALA A 323 16.81 1.54 32.67
N ARG A 324 16.32 0.31 32.48
CA ARG A 324 17.18 -0.86 32.24
C ARG A 324 17.95 -0.77 30.92
N LEU A 325 17.32 -0.30 29.84
CA LEU A 325 18.00 -0.08 28.56
C LEU A 325 19.09 0.99 28.67
N THR A 326 18.85 2.04 29.46
CA THR A 326 19.81 3.14 29.68
C THR A 326 21.05 2.69 30.46
N ALA A 327 20.94 1.62 31.24
CA ALA A 327 22.09 1.02 31.91
C ALA A 327 23.04 0.30 30.92
N THR A 328 22.55 -0.08 29.73
CA THR A 328 23.32 -0.81 28.72
C THR A 328 23.70 0.07 27.52
N HIS A 329 22.82 1.00 27.12
CA HIS A 329 22.94 1.79 25.90
C HIS A 329 23.10 3.28 26.22
N LYS A 330 23.96 3.98 25.48
CA LYS A 330 24.29 5.39 25.78
C LYS A 330 23.10 6.33 25.61
N GLN A 331 22.28 6.09 24.58
CA GLN A 331 21.10 6.89 24.28
C GLN A 331 19.89 5.99 24.08
N VAL A 332 18.79 6.27 24.77
CA VAL A 332 17.54 5.52 24.64
C VAL A 332 16.42 6.49 24.25
N SER A 333 15.76 6.23 23.12
CA SER A 333 14.56 6.97 22.69
C SER A 333 13.33 6.11 22.84
N VAL A 334 12.27 6.63 23.46
CA VAL A 334 10.98 5.96 23.60
C VAL A 334 10.02 6.51 22.56
N LEU A 335 9.39 5.64 21.76
CA LEU A 335 8.57 6.02 20.59
C LEU A 335 7.22 5.29 20.60
N TYR A 336 6.15 6.02 20.92
CA TYR A 336 4.79 5.48 21.05
C TYR A 336 4.05 5.37 19.70
N TYR A 337 4.63 4.61 18.76
CA TYR A 337 4.03 4.46 17.43
C TYR A 337 2.60 3.95 17.47
N ASP A 338 2.30 2.92 18.27
CA ASP A 338 0.96 2.32 18.27
C ASP A 338 -0.10 3.35 18.71
N ASN A 339 0.11 4.05 19.84
CA ASN A 339 -0.79 5.12 20.30
C ASN A 339 -0.93 6.25 19.28
N TRP A 340 0.20 6.75 18.79
CA TRP A 340 0.22 7.84 17.82
C TRP A 340 -0.52 7.48 16.54
N ALA A 341 -0.29 6.26 16.03
CA ALA A 341 -0.91 5.79 14.81
C ALA A 341 -2.43 5.62 14.99
N TYR A 342 -2.89 5.16 16.15
CA TYR A 342 -4.31 5.10 16.46
C TYR A 342 -4.97 6.48 16.56
N GLU A 343 -4.33 7.44 17.23
CA GLU A 343 -4.79 8.85 17.28
C GLU A 343 -4.76 9.53 15.90
N ALA A 344 -3.82 9.16 15.05
CA ALA A 344 -3.77 9.62 13.67
C ALA A 344 -4.94 9.04 12.85
N ILE A 345 -5.15 7.72 12.92
CA ILE A 345 -6.26 7.03 12.24
C ILE A 345 -7.61 7.58 12.69
N SER A 346 -7.77 7.94 13.97
CA SER A 346 -9.02 8.47 14.50
C SER A 346 -9.42 9.83 13.91
N LYS A 347 -8.51 10.52 13.22
CA LYS A 347 -8.80 11.78 12.51
C LYS A 347 -9.48 11.55 11.16
N ARG A 348 -9.40 10.32 10.61
CA ARG A 348 -10.05 9.94 9.34
C ARG A 348 -11.56 9.84 9.53
N SER A 349 -12.34 10.30 8.54
CA SER A 349 -13.81 10.37 8.62
C SER A 349 -14.49 9.05 9.01
N GLY A 350 -14.01 7.91 8.53
CA GLY A 350 -14.57 6.58 8.87
C GLY A 350 -14.22 6.05 10.28
N TYR A 351 -13.27 6.69 10.95
CA TYR A 351 -12.73 6.28 12.25
C TYR A 351 -12.82 7.37 13.32
N GLN A 352 -13.58 8.44 13.07
CA GLN A 352 -13.74 9.54 14.02
C GLN A 352 -14.05 9.04 15.43
N ASN A 353 -13.21 9.45 16.37
CA ASN A 353 -13.27 9.10 17.79
C ASN A 353 -13.17 7.59 18.11
N LYS A 354 -12.81 6.75 17.14
CA LYS A 354 -12.40 5.36 17.38
C LYS A 354 -10.91 5.35 17.72
N PHE A 355 -10.50 4.43 18.60
CA PHE A 355 -9.09 4.21 18.95
C PHE A 355 -8.37 5.37 19.67
N VAL A 356 -9.10 6.36 20.18
CA VAL A 356 -8.51 7.41 21.04
C VAL A 356 -8.67 7.01 22.49
N SER A 357 -7.66 7.29 23.32
CA SER A 357 -7.77 7.14 24.77
C SER A 357 -8.96 7.92 25.32
N ARG A 358 -9.68 7.34 26.29
CA ARG A 358 -10.74 8.03 27.03
C ARG A 358 -10.19 8.95 28.11
N TYR A 359 -8.90 8.81 28.43
CA TYR A 359 -8.21 9.53 29.50
C TYR A 359 -7.04 10.31 28.91
N ASP A 360 -6.86 11.56 29.34
CA ASP A 360 -5.78 12.44 28.88
C ASP A 360 -4.40 11.82 29.12
N SER A 361 -4.22 11.12 30.25
CA SER A 361 -3.00 10.38 30.59
C SER A 361 -2.62 9.30 29.56
N GLY A 362 -3.58 8.84 28.76
CA GLY A 362 -3.36 7.88 27.69
C GLY A 362 -3.10 8.50 26.32
N LEU A 363 -3.11 9.83 26.18
CA LEU A 363 -2.77 10.51 24.94
C LEU A 363 -1.25 10.43 24.71
N THR A 364 -0.85 10.23 23.46
CA THR A 364 0.56 10.04 23.04
C THR A 364 1.45 11.17 23.59
N ALA A 365 1.01 12.42 23.50
CA ALA A 365 1.78 13.56 24.00
C ALA A 365 2.04 13.50 25.52
N GLN A 366 1.07 12.99 26.30
CA GLN A 366 1.24 12.81 27.74
C GLN A 366 2.16 11.63 28.06
N LEU A 367 2.03 10.51 27.34
CA LEU A 367 2.92 9.36 27.46
C LEU A 367 4.39 9.77 27.20
N GLU A 368 4.63 10.56 26.16
CA GLU A 368 5.96 11.08 25.84
C GLU A 368 6.47 12.09 26.87
N ALA A 369 5.61 12.98 27.38
CA ALA A 369 5.98 13.90 28.45
C ALA A 369 6.43 13.16 29.72
N GLU A 370 5.83 12.00 30.00
CA GLU A 370 6.15 11.21 31.18
C GLU A 370 7.36 10.28 31.06
N THR A 371 7.72 9.85 29.85
CA THR A 371 8.66 8.73 29.66
C THR A 371 9.83 9.01 28.74
N CYS A 372 9.75 10.01 27.86
CA CYS A 372 10.89 10.38 27.02
C CYS A 372 11.99 11.02 27.87
N GLN A 373 13.25 10.71 27.54
CA GLN A 373 14.38 11.30 28.24
C GLN A 373 14.52 12.79 27.93
N LEU A 374 15.05 13.55 28.89
CA LEU A 374 15.42 14.94 28.65
C LEU A 374 16.47 14.98 27.52
N GLY A 375 16.20 15.74 26.47
CA GLY A 375 17.09 15.82 25.31
C GLY A 375 16.87 14.73 24.24
N GLN A 376 15.85 13.88 24.38
CA GLN A 376 15.42 13.02 23.26
C GLN A 376 15.13 13.89 22.03
N THR A 377 15.81 13.56 20.92
CA THR A 377 15.88 14.42 19.73
C THR A 377 14.55 14.55 18.99
N TYR A 378 13.69 13.54 19.10
CA TYR A 378 12.43 13.47 18.37
C TYR A 378 11.37 12.75 19.21
N LYS A 379 10.18 13.35 19.24
CA LYS A 379 8.95 12.74 19.72
C LYS A 379 8.05 12.44 18.53
N ILE A 380 7.34 11.33 18.53
CA ILE A 380 6.49 10.98 17.39
C ILE A 380 5.33 11.98 17.21
N THR A 381 4.93 12.67 18.29
CA THR A 381 3.97 13.79 18.21
C THR A 381 4.51 15.00 17.46
N ASP A 382 5.82 15.10 17.19
CA ASP A 382 6.42 16.13 16.35
C ASP A 382 6.19 15.87 14.84
N SER A 383 5.56 14.76 14.47
CA SER A 383 5.18 14.45 13.09
C SER A 383 3.78 14.94 12.77
N THR A 384 3.67 15.78 11.74
CA THR A 384 2.42 16.41 11.31
C THR A 384 1.80 15.74 10.07
N ASP A 385 2.58 15.04 9.25
CA ASP A 385 2.12 14.34 8.03
C ASP A 385 1.76 12.86 8.31
N PHE A 386 0.81 12.63 9.21
CA PHE A 386 0.44 11.26 9.57
C PHE A 386 -0.21 10.47 8.41
N GLU A 387 -0.85 11.16 7.45
CA GLU A 387 -1.41 10.52 6.27
C GLU A 387 -0.33 10.01 5.30
N GLY A 388 0.83 10.67 5.22
CA GLY A 388 2.01 10.16 4.51
C GLY A 388 2.71 9.01 5.21
N MET A 389 2.61 8.91 6.53
CA MET A 389 3.38 7.96 7.33
C MET A 389 2.67 6.62 7.59
N ILE A 390 1.35 6.57 7.51
CA ILE A 390 0.55 5.38 7.81
C ILE A 390 -0.27 4.99 6.58
N GLU A 391 -0.21 3.72 6.22
CA GLU A 391 -1.01 3.16 5.13
C GLU A 391 -2.52 3.39 5.31
N LEU A 392 -3.24 3.37 4.20
CA LEU A 392 -4.68 3.58 4.20
C LEU A 392 -5.39 2.46 4.99
N ASN A 393 -6.48 2.82 5.68
CA ASN A 393 -7.35 2.01 6.57
C ASN A 393 -6.96 2.07 8.05
N ALA A 394 -7.65 1.27 8.87
CA ALA A 394 -7.37 1.13 10.31
C ALA A 394 -6.10 0.28 10.62
N THR A 395 -5.26 0.03 9.62
CA THR A 395 -4.03 -0.74 9.81
C THR A 395 -2.97 0.15 10.43
N LEU A 396 -2.30 -0.30 11.50
CA LEU A 396 -1.10 0.38 12.03
C LEU A 396 0.13 0.16 11.13
N LEU A 397 -0.07 -0.06 9.84
CA LEU A 397 1.00 -0.39 8.91
C LEU A 397 1.73 0.90 8.52
N PRO A 398 3.01 1.07 8.87
CA PRO A 398 3.74 2.26 8.46
C PRO A 398 4.02 2.19 6.96
N SER A 399 3.96 3.33 6.28
CA SER A 399 4.48 3.44 4.92
C SER A 399 6.02 3.44 4.95
N VAL A 400 6.67 3.26 3.79
CA VAL A 400 8.13 3.39 3.70
C VAL A 400 8.58 4.80 4.12
N LEU A 401 7.84 5.84 3.70
CA LEU A 401 8.07 7.22 4.14
C LEU A 401 7.95 7.33 5.67
N GLY A 402 6.94 6.71 6.28
CA GLY A 402 6.75 6.69 7.74
C GLY A 402 7.89 6.02 8.49
N ILE A 403 8.39 4.88 7.99
CA ILE A 403 9.57 4.23 8.55
C ILE A 403 10.78 5.15 8.48
N VAL A 404 11.04 5.74 7.30
CA VAL A 404 12.21 6.62 7.10
C VAL A 404 12.12 7.86 7.98
N GLU A 405 10.96 8.52 8.06
CA GLU A 405 10.70 9.67 8.94
C GLU A 405 11.00 9.34 10.40
N ILE A 406 10.40 8.26 10.92
CA ILE A 406 10.57 7.86 12.32
C ILE A 406 12.03 7.56 12.61
N LEU A 407 12.69 6.74 11.77
CA LEU A 407 14.07 6.32 12.01
C LEU A 407 15.06 7.48 11.81
N ALA A 408 14.87 8.34 10.80
CA ALA A 408 15.75 9.46 10.52
C ALA A 408 15.70 10.49 11.66
N ARG A 409 14.50 10.93 12.05
CA ARG A 409 14.35 11.96 13.10
C ARG A 409 14.69 11.44 14.50
N SER A 410 14.51 10.14 14.75
CA SER A 410 14.93 9.52 16.01
C SER A 410 16.46 9.39 16.16
N THR A 411 17.20 9.47 15.05
CA THR A 411 18.66 9.23 15.05
C THR A 411 19.47 10.44 14.60
N ARG A 412 18.84 11.44 13.97
CA ARG A 412 19.47 12.67 13.50
C ARG A 412 18.58 13.89 13.72
N GLN A 413 19.21 15.05 13.90
CA GLN A 413 18.53 16.34 13.85
C GLN A 413 18.28 16.73 12.40
N ILE A 414 17.24 16.15 11.81
CA ILE A 414 16.78 16.40 10.44
C ILE A 414 15.31 16.79 10.48
N SER A 415 14.89 17.74 9.64
CA SER A 415 13.48 18.15 9.55
C SER A 415 12.67 17.16 8.69
N HIS A 416 11.35 17.21 8.84
CA HIS A 416 10.43 16.45 7.99
C HIS A 416 10.64 16.78 6.51
N GLU A 417 10.85 18.04 6.16
CA GLU A 417 11.04 18.49 4.78
C GLU A 417 12.32 17.92 4.17
N GLN A 418 13.39 17.79 4.96
CA GLN A 418 14.64 17.18 4.51
C GLN A 418 14.49 15.67 4.28
N VAL A 419 13.76 14.98 5.16
CA VAL A 419 13.42 13.56 4.96
C VAL A 419 12.57 13.38 3.71
N LEU A 420 11.52 14.19 3.57
CA LEU A 420 10.62 14.12 2.43
C LEU A 420 11.34 14.41 1.11
N ALA A 421 12.21 15.43 1.06
CA ALA A 421 13.00 15.74 -0.12
C ALA A 421 13.87 14.54 -0.55
N ALA A 422 14.63 13.97 0.39
CA ALA A 422 15.43 12.78 0.11
C ALA A 422 14.57 11.58 -0.33
N TYR A 423 13.37 11.42 0.26
CA TYR A 423 12.43 10.38 -0.15
C TYR A 423 11.90 10.60 -1.59
N GLN A 424 11.64 11.85 -2.01
CA GLN A 424 11.26 12.14 -3.40
C GLN A 424 12.40 11.89 -4.38
N ASP A 425 13.65 12.17 -4.00
CA ASP A 425 14.82 11.81 -4.81
C ASP A 425 14.94 10.30 -4.96
N PHE A 426 14.67 9.54 -3.89
CA PHE A 426 14.58 8.08 -3.91
C PHE A 426 13.51 7.55 -4.86
N LEU A 427 12.30 8.11 -4.82
CA LEU A 427 11.22 7.72 -5.74
C LEU A 427 11.60 8.01 -7.20
N THR A 428 12.24 9.15 -7.43
CA THR A 428 12.73 9.54 -8.77
C THR A 428 13.80 8.58 -9.26
N ALA A 429 14.72 8.14 -8.40
CA ALA A 429 15.77 7.18 -8.76
C ALA A 429 15.25 5.74 -8.99
N CYS A 430 14.03 5.42 -8.54
CA CYS A 430 13.41 4.12 -8.77
C CYS A 430 12.71 3.99 -10.14
N LEU A 431 12.33 5.10 -10.76
CA LEU A 431 11.60 5.17 -12.04
C LEU A 431 12.53 5.55 -13.18
#